data_AF-A0A1I5YEN4-F1
#
_entry.id   AF-A0A1I5YEN4-F1
#
_cell.length_a   1.000
_cell.length_b   1.000
_cell.length_c   1.000
_cell.angle_alpha   90.00
_cell.angle_beta   90.00
_cell.angle_gamma   90.00
#
_symmetry.space_group_name_H-M   'P 1'
#
loop_
_entity.id
_entity.type
_entity.pdbx_description
1 polymer ?
#
loop_
_entity_poly.entity_id
_entity_poly.type
_entity_poly.pdbx_seq_one_letter_code
_entity_poly.pdbx_strand_id
1 'polypeptide(L)' 'MNIVEISVLLGHEQLATTMRYLDISTDDQIKAMATLEDENDSRVSAKWKNNNNGSLKSLVARQ' A
#
# COMPACT_ATOMS: atom_id res chain seq x y z
N MET A 1 3.10 -6.81 -1.94
CA MET A 1 4.33 -7.39 -2.54
C MET A 1 4.33 -7.01 -4.02
N ASN A 2 5.42 -6.45 -4.55
CA ASN A 2 5.51 -6.14 -5.98
C ASN A 2 6.11 -7.32 -6.75
N ILE A 3 5.25 -8.22 -7.23
CA ILE A 3 5.65 -9.42 -7.97
C ILE A 3 6.43 -9.10 -9.26
N VAL A 4 6.16 -7.97 -9.90
CA VAL A 4 6.80 -7.55 -11.14
C VAL A 4 8.27 -7.19 -10.89
N GLU A 5 8.57 -6.40 -9.86
CA GLU A 5 9.95 -6.06 -9.51
C GLU A 5 10.75 -7.28 -9.09
N ILE A 6 10.13 -8.20 -8.35
CA ILE A 6 10.76 -9.47 -7.97
C ILE A 6 11.07 -10.29 -9.23
N SER A 7 10.18 -10.32 -10.22
CA SER A 7 10.43 -11.03 -11.48
C SER A 7 11.63 -10.47 -12.26
N VAL A 8 11.83 -9.14 -12.23
CA VAL A 8 12.98 -8.46 -12.85
C VAL A 8 14.27 -8.82 -12.12
N LEU A 9 14.28 -8.81 -10.78
CA LEU A 9 15.45 -9.19 -9.98
C LEU A 9 15.86 -10.65 -10.18
N LEU A 10 14.89 -11.55 -10.38
CA LEU A 10 15.13 -12.97 -10.67
C LEU A 10 15.53 -13.22 -12.13
N GLY A 11 15.40 -12.23 -13.02
CA GLY A 11 15.64 -12.40 -14.45
C GLY A 11 14.63 -13.33 -15.13
N HIS A 12 13.40 -13.43 -14.59
CA HIS A 12 12.35 -14.23 -15.19
C HIS A 12 11.69 -13.47 -16.35
N GLU A 13 11.67 -14.08 -17.54
CA GLU A 13 10.96 -13.54 -18.70
C GLU A 13 9.44 -13.51 -18.49
N GLN A 14 8.91 -14.49 -17.76
CA GLN A 14 7.48 -14.65 -17.53
C GLN A 14 7.13 -14.45 -16.05
N LEU A 15 6.18 -13.56 -15.79
CA LEU A 15 5.69 -13.28 -14.43
C LEU A 15 5.15 -14.55 -13.74
N ALA A 16 4.56 -15.46 -14.51
CA ALA A 16 4.03 -16.75 -14.03
C ALA A 16 5.10 -17.62 -13.36
N THR A 17 6.36 -17.54 -13.80
CA THR A 17 7.48 -18.27 -13.19
C THR A 17 7.76 -17.75 -11.78
N THR A 18 7.72 -16.44 -11.59
CA THR A 18 7.88 -15.81 -10.26
C THR A 18 6.71 -16.14 -9.35
N MET A 19 5.48 -16.14 -9.88
CA MET A 19 4.30 -16.55 -9.11
C MET A 19 4.42 -18.00 -8.64
N ARG A 20 4.88 -18.92 -9.50
CA ARG A 20 5.13 -20.31 -9.13
C ARG A 20 6.28 -20.47 -8.13
N TYR A 21 7.37 -19.72 -8.30
CA TYR A 21 8.53 -19.80 -7.41
C TYR A 21 8.22 -19.30 -5.99
N LEU A 22 7.32 -18.32 -5.86
CA LEU A 22 6.89 -17.74 -4.59
C LEU A 22 5.62 -18.39 -4.03
N ASP A 23 5.12 -19.47 -4.65
CA ASP A 23 3.87 -20.14 -4.28
C ASP A 23 2.65 -19.19 -4.20
N ILE A 24 2.54 -18.26 -5.15
CA ILE A 24 1.45 -17.28 -5.22
C ILE A 24 0.36 -17.77 -6.17
N SER A 25 -0.85 -17.94 -5.63
CA SER A 25 -2.04 -18.25 -6.43
C SER A 25 -2.71 -16.98 -6.96
N THR A 26 -3.47 -17.12 -8.05
CA THR A 26 -4.37 -16.07 -8.54
C THR A 26 -5.45 -15.72 -7.51
N ASP A 27 -5.87 -16.69 -6.70
CA ASP A 27 -6.86 -16.47 -5.63
C ASP A 27 -6.32 -15.54 -4.54
N ASP A 28 -5.02 -15.64 -4.21
CA ASP A 28 -4.37 -14.76 -3.24
C ASP A 28 -4.27 -13.33 -3.77
N GLN A 29 -4.01 -13.17 -5.07
CA GLN A 29 -4.02 -11.86 -5.72
C GLN A 29 -5.42 -11.24 -5.68
N ILE A 30 -6.46 -12.01 -6.02
CA ILE A 30 -7.85 -11.55 -6.00
C ILE A 30 -8.26 -11.15 -4.57
N LYS A 31 -7.92 -11.97 -3.58
CA LYS A 31 -8.21 -11.68 -2.17
C LYS A 31 -7.52 -10.40 -1.70
N ALA A 32 -6.26 -10.21 -2.06
CA ALA A 32 -5.53 -8.98 -1.76
C ALA A 32 -6.13 -7.75 -2.47
N MET A 33 -6.56 -7.90 -3.73
CA MET A 33 -7.24 -6.83 -4.48
C MET A 33 -8.56 -6.43 -3.83
N ALA A 34 -9.37 -7.41 -3.44
CA ALA A 34 -10.64 -7.16 -2.76
C ALA A 34 -10.44 -6.41 -1.42
N THR A 35 -9.40 -6.76 -0.65
CA THR A 35 -9.05 -6.02 0.58
C THR A 35 -8.58 -4.60 0.28
N LEU A 36 -7.77 -4.38 -0.77
CA LEU A 36 -7.34 -3.03 -1.16
C LEU A 36 -8.52 -2.15 -1.61
N GLU A 37 -9.50 -2.73 -2.31
CA GLU A 37 -10.72 -2.02 -2.72
C GLU A 37 -11.57 -1.64 -1.50
N ASP A 38 -11.71 -2.53 -0.51
CA ASP A 38 -12.43 -2.29 0.75
C ASP A 38 -11.70 -1.27 1.65
N GLU A 39 -10.36 -1.31 1.71
CA GLU A 39 -9.54 -0.35 2.45
C GLU A 39 -9.67 1.09 1.91
N ASN A 40 -9.86 1.24 0.60
CA ASN A 40 -10.02 2.54 -0.06
C ASN A 40 -11.39 3.18 0.25
N ASP A 41 -12.37 2.40 0.72
CA ASP A 41 -13.68 2.88 1.20
C ASP A 41 -13.66 3.26 2.70
N SER A 42 -12.58 2.89 3.41
CA SER A 42 -12.41 3.30 4.79
C SER A 42 -12.01 4.78 4.86
N ARG A 43 -12.98 5.53 5.35
CA ARG A 43 -13.00 6.92 5.81
C ARG A 43 -11.91 7.21 6.86
N VAL A 44 -10.64 6.90 6.58
CA VAL A 44 -9.50 7.17 7.45
C VAL A 44 -9.28 8.67 7.43
N SER A 45 -10.01 9.37 8.28
CA SER A 45 -9.69 10.75 8.62
C SER A 45 -8.27 10.72 9.15
N ALA A 46 -7.34 11.29 8.40
CA ALA A 46 -5.97 11.49 8.84
C ALA A 46 -5.99 12.02 10.28
N LYS A 47 -5.51 11.24 11.27
CA LYS A 47 -5.53 11.63 12.69
C LYS A 47 -4.81 12.95 12.96
N TRP A 48 -3.92 13.36 12.06
CA TRP A 48 -3.19 14.63 12.12
C TRP A 48 -4.01 15.82 11.59
N LYS A 49 -5.11 15.58 10.88
CA LYS A 49 -5.98 16.63 10.33
C LYS A 49 -6.98 17.07 11.40
N ASN A 50 -6.48 17.82 12.39
CA ASN A 50 -7.31 18.41 13.43
C ASN A 50 -8.19 19.51 12.80
N ASN A 51 -9.51 19.35 12.88
CA ASN A 51 -10.51 20.28 12.31
C ASN A 51 -10.59 21.63 13.05
N ASN A 52 -9.84 21.79 14.15
CA ASN A 52 -9.82 23.03 14.92
C ASN A 52 -8.58 23.85 14.60
N ASN A 53 -8.65 24.72 13.58
CA ASN A 53 -7.97 26.02 13.43
C ASN A 53 -6.53 26.18 14.01
N GLY A 54 -5.75 25.11 14.04
CA GLY A 54 -4.46 25.03 14.74
C GLY A 54 -3.34 25.38 13.79
N SER A 55 -3.23 26.66 13.44
CA SER A 55 -2.10 27.17 12.66
C SER A 55 -0.77 26.74 13.28
N LEU A 56 0.13 26.17 12.47
CA LEU A 56 1.49 25.76 12.85
C LEU A 56 2.35 26.90 13.44
N LYS A 57 1.87 28.14 13.34
CA LYS A 57 2.49 29.33 13.93
C LYS A 57 2.55 29.28 15.46
N SER A 58 1.63 28.58 16.13
CA SER A 58 1.62 28.51 17.60
C SER A 58 2.71 27.61 18.19
N LEU A 59 3.30 26.71 17.38
CA LEU A 59 4.37 25.80 17.81
C LEU A 59 5.76 26.43 17.68
N VAL A 60 5.93 27.37 16.73
CA VAL A 60 7.20 28.08 16.51
C VAL A 60 7.32 29.31 17.43
N ALA A 61 6.22 29.81 18.00
CA ALA A 61 6.19 30.98 18.87
C ALA A 61 6.65 30.73 20.33
N ARG A 62 7.23 29.55 20.64
CA ARG A 62 7.84 29.23 21.95
C ARG A 62 9.35 29.01 21.82
N GLN A 63 10.09 30.04 21.39
CA GLN A 63 11.53 30.19 21.62
C GLN A 63 11.86 31.66 21.81
#